data_AF-A0A9W7MLN8-F1
#
_entry.id   AF-A0A9W7MLN8-F1
#
_cell.length_a   1.000
_cell.length_b   1.000
_cell.length_c   1.000
_cell.angle_alpha   90.00
_cell.angle_beta   90.00
_cell.angle_gamma   90.00
#
_symmetry.space_group_name_H-M   'P 1'
#
loop_
_entity.id
_entity.type
_entity.pdbx_description
1 polymer ?
#
loop_
_entity_poly.entity_id
_entity_poly.type
_entity_poly.pdbx_seq_one_letter_code
_entity_poly.pdbx_strand_id
1 'polypeptide(L)'
;MPIYASLLFSHSLYLAYTLCHEFADSVVAAATLDFLNVNKNKLLISIPNLLPQFFPLLLKLIAWNGEKLEKAFLKVFPGLVSPGSFLPLFPSLVDLPFVVVALEKVERSSGSLIGSNIASIQKSAAPEMLLALMDEAYTGSTIGDGGGDSESDESNTIDVSDPLFLEILKDENDGLAECHWTSPGVAAVLQAATNSTQSDRLKQILNITPRLLDVYFTIALRDANNSLICALIPILMARNSTLFPEKNYMYEVLRRRLLEFMLASF
;
A
#
# COMPACT_ATOMS: atom_id res chain seq x y z
N MET A 1 -4.31 22.26 -25.15
CA MET A 1 -4.64 21.83 -23.77
C MET A 1 -5.23 20.42 -23.65
N PRO A 2 -6.16 19.92 -24.51
CA PRO A 2 -6.78 18.59 -24.29
C PRO A 2 -5.84 17.39 -24.49
N ILE A 3 -4.75 17.56 -25.24
CA ILE A 3 -3.76 16.50 -25.51
C ILE A 3 -2.88 16.20 -24.27
N TYR A 4 -2.63 17.20 -23.42
CA TYR A 4 -1.82 17.00 -22.21
C TYR A 4 -2.61 16.28 -21.09
N ALA A 5 -3.90 16.57 -20.97
CA ALA A 5 -4.78 15.90 -20.00
C ALA A 5 -4.99 14.42 -20.36
N SER A 6 -5.19 14.10 -21.65
CA SER A 6 -5.32 12.72 -22.13
C SER A 6 -4.04 11.89 -21.97
N LEU A 7 -2.85 12.50 -22.18
CA LEU A 7 -1.57 11.82 -21.96
C LEU A 7 -1.31 11.54 -20.47
N LEU A 8 -1.64 12.49 -19.60
CA LEU A 8 -1.54 12.34 -18.15
C LEU A 8 -2.50 11.27 -17.61
N PHE A 9 -3.73 11.23 -18.15
CA PHE A 9 -4.73 10.21 -17.83
C PHE A 9 -4.30 8.80 -18.28
N SER A 10 -3.74 8.69 -19.48
CA SER A 10 -3.16 7.43 -19.97
C SER A 10 -2.01 6.94 -19.09
N HIS A 11 -1.16 7.85 -18.60
CA HIS A 11 -0.07 7.49 -17.68
C HIS A 11 -0.57 7.09 -16.29
N SER A 12 -1.61 7.72 -15.75
CA SER A 12 -2.21 7.29 -14.48
C SER A 12 -2.90 5.94 -14.59
N LEU A 13 -3.58 5.68 -15.70
CA LEU A 13 -4.20 4.38 -15.99
C LEU A 13 -3.15 3.28 -16.14
N TYR A 14 -2.06 3.58 -16.86
CA TYR A 14 -0.93 2.68 -16.98
C TYR A 14 -0.28 2.39 -15.63
N LEU A 15 -0.09 3.41 -14.78
CA LEU A 15 0.46 3.26 -13.44
C LEU A 15 -0.44 2.34 -12.59
N ALA A 16 -1.76 2.58 -12.58
CA ALA A 16 -2.72 1.75 -11.83
C ALA A 16 -2.69 0.29 -12.32
N TYR A 17 -2.77 0.07 -13.64
CA TYR A 17 -2.72 -1.26 -14.22
C TYR A 17 -1.44 -2.01 -13.85
N THR A 18 -0.29 -1.35 -14.02
CA THR A 18 1.03 -1.92 -13.73
C THR A 18 1.18 -2.27 -12.26
N LEU A 19 0.73 -1.39 -11.37
CA LEU A 19 0.78 -1.59 -9.92
C LEU A 19 -0.19 -2.67 -9.43
N CYS A 20 -1.34 -2.86 -10.08
CA CYS A 20 -2.31 -3.88 -9.69
C CYS A 20 -1.94 -5.27 -10.23
N HIS A 21 -1.42 -5.37 -11.46
CA HIS A 21 -1.21 -6.66 -12.13
C HIS A 21 0.25 -7.11 -12.19
N GLU A 22 1.20 -6.18 -12.27
CA GLU A 22 2.60 -6.50 -12.59
C GLU A 22 3.59 -6.08 -11.49
N PHE A 23 3.11 -5.71 -10.30
CA PHE A 23 3.98 -5.31 -9.18
C PHE A 23 4.99 -6.40 -8.79
N ALA A 24 4.68 -7.68 -9.06
CA ALA A 24 5.55 -8.81 -8.73
C ALA A 24 6.73 -8.97 -9.71
N ASP A 25 6.65 -8.38 -10.91
CA ASP A 25 7.74 -8.38 -11.88
C ASP A 25 8.78 -7.31 -11.50
N SER A 26 9.98 -7.76 -11.14
CA SER A 26 11.06 -6.87 -10.73
C SER A 26 11.50 -5.88 -11.81
N VAL A 27 11.36 -6.21 -13.10
CA VAL A 27 11.73 -5.31 -14.21
C VAL A 27 10.71 -4.20 -14.33
N VAL A 28 9.43 -4.57 -14.30
CA VAL A 28 8.30 -3.63 -14.37
C VAL A 28 8.26 -2.73 -13.14
N ALA A 29 8.47 -3.28 -11.95
CA ALA A 29 8.55 -2.52 -10.71
C ALA A 29 9.70 -1.49 -10.73
N ALA A 30 10.87 -1.88 -11.26
CA ALA A 30 12.00 -0.97 -11.43
C ALA A 30 11.68 0.16 -12.41
N ALA A 31 11.14 -0.18 -13.59
CA ALA A 31 10.75 0.80 -14.61
C ALA A 31 9.69 1.78 -14.10
N THR A 32 8.73 1.29 -13.29
CA THR A 32 7.70 2.11 -12.65
C THR A 32 8.32 3.12 -11.69
N LEU A 33 9.24 2.71 -10.82
CA LEU A 33 9.92 3.62 -9.91
C LEU A 33 10.84 4.61 -10.62
N ASP A 34 11.51 4.19 -11.70
CA ASP A 34 12.32 5.08 -12.52
C ASP A 34 11.44 6.14 -13.19
N PHE A 35 10.30 5.75 -13.76
CA PHE A 35 9.31 6.67 -14.32
C PHE A 35 8.83 7.69 -13.28
N LEU A 36 8.46 7.22 -12.08
CA LEU A 36 8.03 8.09 -10.98
C LEU A 36 9.13 9.05 -10.54
N ASN A 37 10.39 8.59 -10.44
CA ASN A 37 11.52 9.43 -10.07
C ASN A 37 11.85 10.50 -11.11
N VAL A 38 11.83 10.14 -12.40
CA VAL A 38 12.11 11.07 -13.51
C VAL A 38 11.02 12.13 -13.63
N ASN A 39 9.75 11.76 -13.40
CA ASN A 39 8.61 12.63 -13.61
C ASN A 39 8.03 13.25 -12.34
N LYS A 40 8.61 12.96 -11.16
CA LYS A 40 8.08 13.33 -9.84
C LYS A 40 7.57 14.77 -9.76
N ASN A 41 8.38 15.75 -10.15
CA ASN A 41 8.02 17.16 -10.06
C ASN A 41 6.83 17.50 -10.99
N LYS A 42 6.81 16.96 -12.20
CA LYS A 42 5.72 17.17 -13.16
C LYS A 42 4.43 16.53 -12.67
N LEU A 43 4.52 15.33 -12.11
CA LEU A 43 3.38 14.60 -11.54
C LEU A 43 2.81 15.33 -10.32
N LEU A 44 3.66 15.79 -9.39
CA LEU A 44 3.21 16.54 -8.21
C LEU A 44 2.56 17.87 -8.57
N ILE A 45 3.03 18.55 -9.62
CA ILE A 45 2.42 19.81 -10.09
C ILE A 45 1.11 19.56 -10.84
N SER A 46 1.06 18.52 -11.68
CA SER A 46 -0.08 18.28 -12.58
C SER A 46 -1.21 17.49 -11.90
N ILE A 47 -0.86 16.55 -11.02
CA ILE A 47 -1.79 15.65 -10.31
C ILE A 47 -1.25 15.41 -8.88
N PRO A 48 -1.41 16.38 -7.96
CA PRO A 48 -0.81 16.32 -6.62
C PRO A 48 -1.26 15.11 -5.79
N ASN A 49 -2.45 14.58 -6.05
CA ASN A 49 -3.02 13.45 -5.31
C ASN A 49 -2.70 12.07 -5.90
N LEU A 50 -1.99 11.99 -7.05
CA LEU A 50 -1.71 10.71 -7.72
C LEU A 50 -0.91 9.76 -6.81
N LEU A 51 0.23 10.24 -6.31
CA LEU A 51 1.13 9.47 -5.45
C LEU A 51 0.45 9.07 -4.12
N PRO A 52 -0.21 10.01 -3.40
CA PRO A 52 -1.02 9.66 -2.23
C PRO A 52 -2.14 8.67 -2.52
N GLN A 53 -2.79 8.69 -3.68
CA GLN A 53 -3.86 7.73 -3.97
C GLN A 53 -3.32 6.31 -4.13
N PHE A 54 -2.16 6.15 -4.77
CA PHE A 54 -1.57 4.84 -5.05
C PHE A 54 -0.57 4.36 -3.99
N PHE A 55 -0.52 4.98 -2.79
CA PHE A 55 0.43 4.57 -1.75
C PHE A 55 0.31 3.08 -1.38
N PRO A 56 -0.89 2.45 -1.27
CA PRO A 56 -1.01 1.05 -0.89
C PRO A 56 -0.30 0.12 -1.88
N LEU A 57 -0.53 0.36 -3.17
CA LEU A 57 0.06 -0.45 -4.23
C LEU A 57 1.57 -0.20 -4.37
N LEU A 58 2.02 1.03 -4.12
CA LEU A 58 3.44 1.35 -4.06
C LEU A 58 4.13 0.67 -2.87
N LEU A 59 3.43 0.56 -1.73
CA LEU A 59 3.89 -0.21 -0.57
C LEU A 59 3.92 -1.72 -0.88
N LYS A 60 2.91 -2.26 -1.58
CA LYS A 60 2.88 -3.65 -2.06
C LYS A 60 4.05 -3.96 -3.01
N LEU A 61 4.36 -3.03 -3.93
CA LEU A 61 5.49 -3.12 -4.84
C LEU A 61 6.82 -3.22 -4.10
N ILE A 62 7.07 -2.34 -3.10
CA ILE A 62 8.31 -2.40 -2.33
C ILE A 62 8.36 -3.62 -1.41
N ALA A 63 7.22 -4.05 -0.85
CA ALA A 63 7.13 -5.27 -0.04
C ALA A 63 7.64 -6.50 -0.80
N TRP A 64 7.33 -6.59 -2.10
CA TRP A 64 7.75 -7.72 -2.94
C TRP A 64 9.16 -7.59 -3.51
N ASN A 65 9.61 -6.36 -3.82
CA ASN A 65 10.86 -6.09 -4.56
C ASN A 65 11.93 -5.35 -3.75
N GLY A 66 11.83 -5.38 -2.41
CA GLY A 66 12.60 -4.54 -1.48
C GLY A 66 14.11 -4.49 -1.73
N GLU A 67 14.73 -5.63 -2.04
CA GLU A 67 16.19 -5.79 -2.17
C GLU A 67 16.85 -4.79 -3.11
N LYS A 68 16.22 -4.58 -4.26
CA LYS A 68 16.81 -3.80 -5.36
C LYS A 68 16.28 -2.38 -5.39
N LEU A 69 15.07 -2.17 -4.87
CA LEU A 69 14.30 -0.96 -5.12
C LEU A 69 14.27 0.02 -3.95
N GLU A 70 14.78 -0.32 -2.76
CA GLU A 70 14.78 0.56 -1.58
C GLU A 70 15.23 1.99 -1.89
N LYS A 71 16.42 2.15 -2.50
CA LYS A 71 16.99 3.48 -2.77
C LYS A 71 16.17 4.30 -3.74
N ALA A 72 15.56 3.65 -4.74
CA ALA A 72 14.70 4.30 -5.72
C ALA A 72 13.36 4.69 -5.08
N PHE A 73 12.82 3.81 -4.24
CA PHE A 73 11.57 4.02 -3.52
C PHE A 73 11.65 5.14 -2.49
N LEU A 74 12.75 5.23 -1.73
CA LEU A 74 12.96 6.30 -0.74
C LEU A 74 12.94 7.71 -1.37
N LYS A 75 13.27 7.85 -2.65
CA LYS A 75 13.15 9.12 -3.38
C LYS A 75 11.72 9.46 -3.75
N VAL A 76 10.89 8.46 -4.01
CA VAL A 76 9.46 8.61 -4.34
C VAL A 76 8.62 8.81 -3.07
N PHE A 77 8.97 8.11 -2.00
CA PHE A 77 8.21 8.00 -0.74
C PHE A 77 7.73 9.34 -0.15
N PRO A 78 8.53 10.43 -0.10
CA PRO A 78 8.04 11.72 0.40
C PRO A 78 6.81 12.25 -0.35
N GLY A 79 6.64 11.89 -1.62
CA GLY A 79 5.47 12.26 -2.42
C GLY A 79 4.20 11.51 -2.05
N LEU A 80 4.31 10.42 -1.27
CA LEU A 80 3.16 9.68 -0.74
C LEU A 80 2.57 10.34 0.49
N VAL A 81 3.32 11.19 1.19
CA VAL A 81 2.88 11.87 2.42
C VAL A 81 2.16 13.16 2.04
N SER A 82 0.83 13.14 2.08
CA SER A 82 -0.02 14.31 1.86
C SER A 82 -1.09 14.39 2.96
N PRO A 83 -1.79 15.52 3.13
CA PRO A 83 -2.86 15.62 4.14
C PRO A 83 -3.93 14.53 4.02
N GLY A 84 -4.21 14.04 2.81
CA GLY A 84 -5.22 12.99 2.56
C GLY A 84 -4.71 11.58 2.85
N SER A 85 -3.42 11.32 2.68
CA SER A 85 -2.80 10.00 2.94
C SER A 85 -2.11 9.91 4.30
N PHE A 86 -1.89 11.01 5.01
CA PHE A 86 -1.08 11.07 6.22
C PHE A 86 -1.50 10.03 7.27
N LEU A 87 -2.76 10.08 7.70
CA LEU A 87 -3.29 9.17 8.71
C LEU A 87 -3.32 7.70 8.25
N PRO A 88 -3.84 7.34 7.06
CA PRO A 88 -3.87 5.94 6.62
C PRO A 88 -2.50 5.38 6.24
N LEU A 89 -1.53 6.21 5.86
CA LEU A 89 -0.19 5.75 5.49
C LEU A 89 0.59 5.18 6.68
N PHE A 90 0.39 5.73 7.89
CA PHE A 90 1.10 5.25 9.08
C PHE A 90 0.80 3.76 9.39
N PRO A 91 -0.47 3.32 9.52
CA PRO A 91 -0.79 1.91 9.69
C PRO A 91 -0.21 1.03 8.59
N SER A 92 -0.31 1.44 7.31
CA SER A 92 0.22 0.65 6.18
C SER A 92 1.75 0.48 6.21
N LEU A 93 2.47 1.49 6.70
CA LEU A 93 3.92 1.39 6.92
C LEU A 93 4.24 0.38 8.00
N VAL A 94 3.55 0.45 9.14
CA VAL A 94 3.73 -0.50 10.25
C VAL A 94 3.35 -1.92 9.83
N ASP A 95 2.39 -2.04 8.91
CA ASP A 95 1.87 -3.31 8.40
C ASP A 95 2.68 -3.91 7.25
N LEU A 96 3.70 -3.22 6.75
CA LEU A 96 4.51 -3.67 5.62
C LEU A 96 5.11 -5.08 5.79
N PRO A 97 5.66 -5.46 6.97
CA PRO A 97 6.12 -6.84 7.21
C PRO A 97 4.99 -7.87 7.11
N PHE A 98 3.77 -7.49 7.51
CA PHE A 98 2.62 -8.37 7.43
C PHE A 98 2.14 -8.56 5.98
N VAL A 99 2.20 -7.49 5.16
CA VAL A 99 1.94 -7.55 3.71
C VAL A 99 2.89 -8.55 3.03
N VAL A 100 4.17 -8.59 3.41
CA VAL A 100 5.12 -9.59 2.89
C VAL A 100 4.67 -11.01 3.24
N VAL A 101 4.36 -11.27 4.50
CA VAL A 101 3.90 -12.60 4.96
C VAL A 101 2.62 -13.01 4.21
N ALA A 102 1.70 -12.07 3.98
CA ALA A 102 0.49 -12.31 3.23
C ALA A 102 0.78 -12.68 1.76
N LEU A 103 1.61 -11.88 1.08
CA LEU A 103 2.00 -12.13 -0.31
C LEU A 103 2.72 -13.47 -0.48
N GLU A 104 3.62 -13.84 0.44
CA GLU A 104 4.31 -15.13 0.37
C GLU A 104 3.39 -16.31 0.67
N LYS A 105 2.35 -16.13 1.49
CA LYS A 105 1.32 -17.15 1.71
C LYS A 105 0.53 -17.38 0.42
N VAL A 106 0.15 -16.30 -0.27
CA VAL A 106 -0.54 -16.37 -1.57
C VAL A 106 0.34 -16.97 -2.65
N GLU A 107 1.64 -16.64 -2.71
CA GLU A 107 2.57 -17.26 -3.66
C GLU A 107 2.66 -18.79 -3.43
N ARG A 108 2.70 -19.23 -2.17
CA ARG A 108 2.72 -20.66 -1.83
C ARG A 108 1.41 -21.38 -2.15
N SER A 109 0.26 -20.71 -2.06
CA SER A 109 -1.04 -21.33 -2.31
C SER A 109 -1.48 -21.26 -3.79
N SER A 110 -1.13 -20.18 -4.48
CA SER A 110 -1.66 -19.83 -5.81
C SER A 110 -0.62 -19.93 -6.93
N GLY A 111 0.65 -20.16 -6.60
CA GLY A 111 1.75 -20.16 -7.57
C GLY A 111 2.36 -18.78 -7.78
N SER A 112 3.14 -18.62 -8.85
CA SER A 112 3.88 -17.37 -9.11
C SER A 112 2.96 -16.16 -9.14
N LEU A 113 3.32 -15.09 -8.42
CA LEU A 113 2.53 -13.86 -8.41
C LEU A 113 2.64 -13.06 -9.74
N ILE A 114 3.60 -13.42 -10.60
CA ILE A 114 3.85 -12.77 -11.89
C ILE A 114 2.70 -13.10 -12.86
N GLY A 115 1.95 -12.07 -13.28
CA GLY A 115 0.77 -12.25 -14.13
C GLY A 115 -0.42 -12.92 -13.44
N SER A 116 -0.34 -13.16 -12.13
CA SER A 116 -1.46 -13.69 -11.36
C SER A 116 -2.47 -12.59 -11.08
N ASN A 117 -3.73 -12.84 -11.42
CA ASN A 117 -4.81 -11.89 -11.19
C ASN A 117 -5.25 -11.93 -9.71
N ILE A 118 -4.43 -11.40 -8.80
CA ILE A 118 -4.90 -11.10 -7.43
C ILE A 118 -6.17 -10.21 -7.52
N ALA A 119 -6.20 -9.32 -8.51
CA ALA A 119 -7.36 -8.50 -8.88
C ALA A 119 -8.56 -9.25 -9.50
N SER A 120 -8.45 -10.51 -9.93
CA SER A 120 -9.63 -11.32 -10.30
C SER A 120 -10.10 -12.21 -9.15
N ILE A 121 -9.21 -12.54 -8.21
CA ILE A 121 -9.56 -13.21 -6.96
C ILE A 121 -10.28 -12.24 -6.02
N GLN A 122 -9.94 -10.96 -6.10
CA GLN A 122 -10.60 -9.88 -5.39
C GLN A 122 -11.57 -9.18 -6.33
N LYS A 123 -12.87 -9.24 -6.06
CA LYS A 123 -13.84 -8.33 -6.68
C LYS A 123 -13.55 -6.92 -6.17
N SER A 124 -12.60 -6.19 -6.80
CA SER A 124 -12.25 -4.83 -6.41
C SER A 124 -13.17 -3.81 -7.09
N ALA A 125 -13.43 -2.67 -6.44
CA ALA A 125 -14.16 -1.54 -7.00
C ALA A 125 -13.26 -0.59 -7.81
N ALA A 126 -11.94 -0.79 -7.77
CA ALA A 126 -10.98 -0.08 -8.60
C ALA A 126 -11.27 -0.13 -10.11
N PRO A 127 -11.68 -1.27 -10.73
CA PRO A 127 -12.14 -1.26 -12.12
C PRO A 127 -13.36 -0.34 -12.35
N GLU A 128 -14.28 -0.20 -11.39
CA GLU A 128 -15.46 0.66 -11.50
C GLU A 128 -15.11 2.15 -11.36
N MET A 129 -14.19 2.51 -10.45
CA MET A 129 -13.69 3.88 -10.34
C MET A 129 -12.85 4.28 -11.56
N LEU A 130 -12.10 3.34 -12.17
CA LEU A 130 -11.38 3.56 -13.43
C LEU A 130 -12.34 3.69 -14.62
N LEU A 131 -13.43 2.92 -14.65
CA LEU A 131 -14.55 3.08 -15.59
C LEU A 131 -15.22 4.45 -15.43
N ALA A 132 -15.48 4.88 -14.20
CA ALA A 132 -16.09 6.18 -13.91
C ALA A 132 -15.17 7.36 -14.31
N LEU A 133 -13.87 7.26 -14.04
CA LEU A 133 -12.88 8.24 -14.48
C LEU A 133 -12.71 8.26 -16.01
N MET A 134 -12.88 7.11 -16.66
CA MET A 134 -12.90 7.00 -18.13
C MET A 134 -14.15 7.66 -18.72
N ASP A 135 -15.33 7.44 -18.13
CA ASP A 135 -16.58 8.08 -18.55
C ASP A 135 -16.57 9.60 -18.30
N GLU A 136 -16.03 10.07 -17.18
CA GLU A 136 -15.90 11.50 -16.87
C GLU A 136 -14.93 12.20 -17.85
N ALA A 137 -13.79 11.59 -18.18
CA ALA A 137 -12.82 12.15 -19.11
C ALA A 137 -13.30 12.14 -20.57
N TYR A 138 -14.18 11.21 -20.95
CA TYR A 138 -14.70 11.08 -22.32
C TYR A 138 -16.01 11.82 -22.54
N THR A 139 -16.85 11.98 -21.50
CA THR A 139 -18.20 12.59 -21.61
C THR A 139 -18.36 13.93 -20.87
N GLY A 140 -17.47 14.25 -19.92
CA GLY A 140 -17.45 15.54 -19.21
C GLY A 140 -18.58 15.77 -18.20
N SER A 141 -19.30 14.72 -17.77
CA SER A 141 -20.45 14.84 -16.85
C SER A 141 -20.13 14.35 -15.43
N THR A 142 -20.43 15.17 -14.42
CA THR A 142 -20.40 14.79 -13.00
C THR A 142 -21.61 13.91 -12.68
N ILE A 143 -21.40 12.72 -12.11
CA ILE A 143 -22.45 11.70 -11.91
C ILE A 143 -23.51 12.16 -10.91
N GLY A 144 -24.78 12.04 -11.31
CA GLY A 144 -25.93 11.95 -10.42
C GLY A 144 -26.17 10.50 -9.99
N ASP A 145 -26.42 10.33 -8.70
CA ASP A 145 -26.73 9.09 -7.99
C ASP A 145 -27.79 8.22 -8.70
N GLY A 146 -27.48 6.95 -8.93
CA GLY A 146 -28.33 6.04 -9.69
C GLY A 146 -27.93 4.57 -9.48
N GLY A 147 -28.45 3.98 -8.42
CA GLY A 147 -28.30 2.55 -8.12
C GLY A 147 -28.95 1.65 -9.19
N GLY A 148 -28.33 0.49 -9.41
CA GLY A 148 -28.84 -0.56 -10.28
C GLY A 148 -28.16 -1.89 -9.98
N ASP A 149 -28.95 -2.84 -9.48
CA ASP A 149 -28.59 -4.23 -9.24
C ASP A 149 -28.14 -4.93 -10.53
N SER A 150 -27.15 -5.82 -10.43
CA SER A 150 -26.89 -6.84 -11.46
C SER A 150 -26.33 -8.11 -10.83
N GLU A 151 -27.16 -9.15 -10.89
CA GLU A 151 -26.87 -10.56 -10.63
C GLU A 151 -25.98 -11.17 -11.73
N SER A 152 -25.48 -12.40 -11.47
CA SER A 152 -24.68 -13.34 -12.30
C SER A 152 -23.15 -13.24 -12.11
N ASP A 153 -22.34 -14.30 -12.07
CA ASP A 153 -22.56 -15.74 -12.27
C ASP A 153 -21.44 -16.55 -11.58
N GLU A 154 -21.69 -17.85 -11.43
CA GLU A 154 -20.85 -18.88 -10.80
C GLU A 154 -19.46 -19.03 -11.45
N SER A 155 -18.40 -18.93 -10.62
CA SER A 155 -17.06 -19.38 -10.99
C SER A 155 -16.43 -20.16 -9.84
N ASN A 156 -16.33 -21.48 -10.03
CA ASN A 156 -15.40 -22.43 -9.42
C ASN A 156 -14.85 -22.07 -8.03
N THR A 157 -15.36 -22.76 -7.01
CA THR A 157 -14.83 -22.76 -5.65
C THR A 157 -13.40 -23.32 -5.64
N ILE A 158 -12.43 -22.46 -5.91
CA ILE A 158 -11.01 -22.68 -5.60
C ILE A 158 -10.89 -22.54 -4.08
N ASP A 159 -10.26 -23.50 -3.42
CA ASP A 159 -10.04 -23.56 -1.98
C ASP A 159 -9.46 -22.22 -1.49
N VAL A 160 -10.34 -21.37 -0.96
CA VAL A 160 -10.11 -19.95 -0.75
C VAL A 160 -9.03 -19.85 0.31
N SER A 161 -7.85 -19.41 -0.11
CA SER A 161 -6.80 -18.97 0.79
C SER A 161 -7.42 -17.99 1.78
N ASP A 162 -7.59 -18.46 3.02
CA ASP A 162 -7.99 -17.77 4.25
C ASP A 162 -8.47 -16.31 4.03
N PRO A 163 -9.79 -16.02 4.02
CA PRO A 163 -10.38 -14.78 3.50
C PRO A 163 -9.78 -13.49 4.08
N LEU A 164 -9.21 -13.54 5.29
CA LEU A 164 -8.44 -12.46 5.90
C LEU A 164 -7.23 -12.00 5.08
N PHE A 165 -6.53 -12.92 4.39
CA PHE A 165 -5.36 -12.59 3.57
C PHE A 165 -5.74 -11.97 2.23
N LEU A 166 -6.89 -12.34 1.68
CA LEU A 166 -7.44 -11.68 0.50
C LEU A 166 -7.99 -10.29 0.83
N GLU A 167 -8.50 -10.10 2.04
CA GLU A 167 -8.89 -8.79 2.59
C GLU A 167 -7.67 -7.86 2.73
N ILE A 168 -6.57 -8.33 3.32
CA ILE A 168 -5.29 -7.60 3.43
C ILE A 168 -4.74 -7.17 2.06
N LEU A 169 -4.95 -8.00 1.04
CA LEU A 169 -4.41 -7.75 -0.28
C LEU A 169 -5.38 -6.98 -1.19
N LYS A 170 -6.62 -6.74 -0.73
CA LYS A 170 -7.69 -6.12 -1.52
C LYS A 170 -7.24 -4.73 -1.94
N ASP A 171 -7.56 -4.35 -3.18
CA ASP A 171 -7.24 -3.01 -3.69
C ASP A 171 -7.83 -1.94 -2.78
N GLU A 172 -6.97 -1.28 -2.00
CA GLU A 172 -7.35 -0.41 -0.87
C GLU A 172 -7.75 1.01 -1.28
N ASN A 173 -8.08 1.23 -2.56
CA ASN A 173 -8.72 2.48 -2.97
C ASN A 173 -10.08 2.71 -2.26
N ASP A 174 -10.68 1.66 -1.65
CA ASP A 174 -11.88 1.74 -0.81
C ASP A 174 -11.59 2.02 0.68
N GLY A 175 -10.33 2.29 1.04
CA GLY A 175 -9.89 2.46 2.42
C GLY A 175 -9.38 1.15 3.01
N LEU A 176 -8.24 1.23 3.72
CA LEU A 176 -7.71 0.12 4.51
C LEU A 176 -8.80 -0.37 5.47
N ALA A 177 -9.36 -1.56 5.21
CA ALA A 177 -10.12 -2.27 6.22
C ALA A 177 -9.22 -2.42 7.46
N GLU A 178 -9.76 -2.21 8.65
CA GLU A 178 -9.03 -2.45 9.90
C GLU A 178 -8.58 -3.92 9.92
N CYS A 179 -7.32 -4.17 9.52
CA CYS A 179 -6.78 -5.51 9.47
C CYS A 179 -6.80 -6.09 10.89
N HIS A 180 -7.62 -7.11 11.09
CA HIS A 180 -7.74 -7.84 12.35
C HIS A 180 -6.53 -8.77 12.56
N TRP A 181 -5.33 -8.18 12.69
CA TRP A 181 -4.05 -8.87 12.98
C TRP A 181 -4.08 -9.68 14.29
N THR A 182 -5.08 -9.43 15.13
CA THR A 182 -5.36 -10.13 16.39
C THR A 182 -6.20 -11.40 16.21
N SER A 183 -6.66 -11.70 14.99
CA SER A 183 -7.38 -12.95 14.69
C SER A 183 -6.49 -14.17 14.97
N PRO A 184 -7.01 -15.23 15.61
CA PRO A 184 -6.24 -16.43 15.94
C PRO A 184 -5.55 -17.08 14.73
N GLY A 185 -6.18 -17.05 13.55
CA GLY A 185 -5.61 -17.61 12.31
C GLY A 185 -4.40 -16.81 11.81
N VAL A 186 -4.49 -15.49 11.86
CA VAL A 186 -3.41 -14.58 11.45
C VAL A 186 -2.26 -14.62 12.45
N ALA A 187 -2.57 -14.64 13.75
CA ALA A 187 -1.59 -14.80 14.82
C ALA A 187 -0.77 -16.10 14.67
N ALA A 188 -1.43 -17.22 14.32
CA ALA A 188 -0.75 -18.50 14.10
C ALA A 188 0.20 -18.46 12.90
N VAL A 189 -0.20 -17.81 11.80
CA VAL A 189 0.66 -17.64 10.61
C VAL A 189 1.86 -16.74 10.91
N LEU A 190 1.65 -15.63 11.61
CA LEU A 190 2.72 -14.72 12.02
C LEU A 190 3.70 -15.40 12.98
N GLN A 191 3.18 -16.20 13.92
CA GLN A 191 4.01 -16.98 14.82
C GLN A 191 4.80 -18.05 14.06
N ALA A 192 4.21 -18.71 13.07
CA ALA A 192 4.92 -19.65 12.19
C ALA A 192 6.01 -18.96 11.34
N ALA A 193 5.73 -17.77 10.80
CA ALA A 193 6.70 -16.96 10.05
C ALA A 193 7.86 -16.47 10.93
N THR A 194 7.61 -16.27 12.23
CA THR A 194 8.62 -15.83 13.21
C THR A 194 9.47 -16.98 13.72
N ASN A 195 8.89 -18.18 13.84
CA ASN A 195 9.57 -19.39 14.34
C ASN A 195 10.36 -20.14 13.25
N SER A 196 10.08 -19.88 11.98
CA SER A 196 10.79 -20.45 10.83
C SER A 196 11.93 -19.54 10.34
N THR A 197 12.78 -20.06 9.45
CA THR A 197 13.80 -19.24 8.80
C THR A 197 13.12 -18.13 8.00
N GLN A 198 13.27 -16.89 8.46
CA GLN A 198 12.71 -15.72 7.77
C GLN A 198 13.21 -15.64 6.33
N SER A 199 12.29 -15.35 5.42
CA SER A 199 12.63 -15.08 4.02
C SER A 199 13.52 -13.84 3.91
N ASP A 200 14.30 -13.77 2.83
CA ASP A 200 15.15 -12.60 2.60
C ASP A 200 14.31 -11.34 2.32
N ARG A 201 13.13 -11.49 1.71
CA ARG A 201 12.13 -10.40 1.55
C ARG A 201 11.68 -9.85 2.90
N LEU A 202 11.31 -10.72 3.84
CA LEU A 202 10.87 -10.31 5.17
C LEU A 202 11.98 -9.59 5.94
N LYS A 203 13.21 -10.14 5.94
CA LYS A 203 14.37 -9.49 6.57
C LYS A 203 14.62 -8.08 6.02
N GLN A 204 14.54 -7.92 4.70
CA GLN A 204 14.73 -6.63 4.06
C GLN A 204 13.63 -5.66 4.44
N ILE A 205 12.36 -6.08 4.45
CA ILE A 205 11.26 -5.20 4.83
C ILE A 205 11.30 -4.81 6.30
N LEU A 206 11.73 -5.70 7.20
CA LEU A 206 12.01 -5.35 8.59
C LEU A 206 13.11 -4.28 8.72
N ASN A 207 14.06 -4.21 7.78
CA ASN A 207 15.10 -3.17 7.73
C ASN A 207 14.65 -1.87 7.00
N ILE A 208 13.78 -1.98 5.99
CA ILE A 208 13.29 -0.83 5.19
C ILE A 208 12.20 -0.06 5.95
N THR A 209 11.25 -0.77 6.56
CA THR A 209 10.09 -0.18 7.23
C THR A 209 10.45 0.93 8.22
N PRO A 210 11.46 0.76 9.09
CA PRO A 210 11.90 1.83 9.96
C PRO A 210 12.32 3.08 9.19
N ARG A 211 13.11 2.94 8.12
CA ARG A 211 13.62 4.07 7.33
C ARG A 211 12.49 4.86 6.68
N LEU A 212 11.44 4.17 6.23
CA LEU A 212 10.22 4.81 5.74
C LEU A 212 9.53 5.60 6.85
N LEU A 213 9.46 5.05 8.06
CA LEU A 213 8.91 5.75 9.22
C LEU A 213 9.74 6.97 9.62
N ASP A 214 11.08 6.93 9.53
CA ASP A 214 11.92 8.12 9.78
C ASP A 214 11.57 9.25 8.82
N VAL A 215 11.45 8.93 7.53
CA VAL A 215 11.07 9.92 6.52
C VAL A 215 9.66 10.44 6.77
N TYR A 216 8.71 9.56 7.10
CA TYR A 216 7.34 9.92 7.44
C TYR A 216 7.29 10.87 8.65
N PHE A 217 7.95 10.54 9.75
CA PHE A 217 7.99 11.39 10.95
C PHE A 217 8.75 12.70 10.72
N THR A 218 9.82 12.68 9.92
CA THR A 218 10.53 13.90 9.53
C THR A 218 9.62 14.86 8.76
N ILE A 219 8.81 14.33 7.83
CA ILE A 219 7.82 15.13 7.09
C ILE A 219 6.70 15.58 8.03
N ALA A 220 6.23 14.70 8.92
CA ALA A 220 5.18 15.01 9.89
C ALA A 220 5.58 16.20 10.78
N LEU A 221 6.78 16.17 11.36
CA LEU A 221 7.27 17.24 12.24
C LEU A 221 7.52 18.56 11.49
N ARG A 222 7.80 18.51 10.19
CA ARG A 222 8.07 19.70 9.37
C ARG A 222 6.82 20.33 8.78
N ASP A 223 5.90 19.50 8.27
CA ASP A 223 4.85 19.91 7.35
C ASP A 223 3.43 19.60 7.86
N ALA A 224 3.25 18.69 8.82
CA ALA A 224 1.91 18.34 9.31
C ALA A 224 1.38 19.39 10.30
N ASN A 225 0.08 19.69 10.19
CA ASN A 225 -0.57 20.59 11.14
C ASN A 225 -0.86 19.88 12.48
N ASN A 226 -1.07 20.67 13.54
CA ASN A 226 -1.35 20.13 14.87
C ASN A 226 -2.58 19.22 14.90
N SER A 227 -3.59 19.46 14.05
CA SER A 227 -4.78 18.60 13.98
C SER A 227 -4.44 17.19 13.50
N LEU A 228 -3.61 17.06 12.47
CA LEU A 228 -3.16 15.78 11.92
C LEU A 228 -2.25 15.05 12.91
N ILE A 229 -1.35 15.77 13.57
CA ILE A 229 -0.49 15.22 14.63
C ILE A 229 -1.36 14.69 15.79
N CYS A 230 -2.34 15.47 16.25
CA CYS A 230 -3.27 15.05 17.29
C CYS A 230 -4.10 13.81 16.89
N ALA A 231 -4.55 13.75 15.63
CA ALA A 231 -5.28 12.60 15.11
C ALA A 231 -4.41 11.34 14.96
N LEU A 232 -3.10 11.50 14.75
CA LEU A 232 -2.17 10.40 14.61
C LEU A 232 -1.86 9.72 15.95
N ILE A 233 -1.83 10.46 17.06
CA ILE A 233 -1.50 9.93 18.40
C ILE A 233 -2.34 8.69 18.80
N PRO A 234 -3.70 8.71 18.75
CA PRO A 234 -4.47 7.52 19.10
C PRO A 234 -4.17 6.32 18.19
N ILE A 235 -3.85 6.56 16.91
CA ILE A 235 -3.47 5.51 15.95
C ILE A 235 -2.12 4.89 16.35
N LEU A 236 -1.13 5.72 16.71
CA LEU A 236 0.18 5.26 17.23
C LEU A 236 0.01 4.38 18.47
N MET A 237 -0.84 4.82 19.40
CA MET A 237 -1.11 4.09 20.64
C MET A 237 -1.79 2.74 20.39
N ALA A 238 -2.80 2.72 19.53
CA ALA A 238 -3.51 1.49 19.15
C ALA A 238 -2.57 0.47 18.49
N ARG A 239 -1.63 0.94 17.66
CA ARG A 239 -0.69 0.05 16.96
C ARG A 239 0.47 -0.46 17.81
N ASN A 240 0.81 0.21 18.92
CA ASN A 240 1.95 -0.18 19.77
C ASN A 240 1.86 -1.61 20.36
N SER A 241 0.65 -2.13 20.52
CA SER A 241 0.37 -3.49 21.01
C SER A 241 0.19 -4.53 19.90
N THR A 242 0.04 -4.10 18.64
CA THR A 242 -0.26 -4.95 17.47
C THR A 242 0.83 -4.87 16.40
N LEU A 243 2.07 -4.66 16.83
CA LEU A 243 3.24 -4.66 15.96
C LEU A 243 3.63 -6.07 15.53
N PHE A 244 4.39 -6.16 14.43
CA PHE A 244 4.91 -7.43 13.96
C PHE A 244 5.73 -8.12 15.06
N PRO A 245 5.49 -9.41 15.37
CA PRO A 245 6.00 -10.08 16.57
C PRO A 245 7.48 -10.51 16.48
N GLU A 246 8.35 -9.68 15.90
CA GLU A 246 9.81 -9.89 15.86
C GLU A 246 10.48 -9.03 16.92
N LYS A 247 11.24 -9.67 17.83
CA LYS A 247 11.73 -9.02 19.07
C LYS A 247 12.63 -7.82 18.80
N ASN A 248 13.52 -7.89 17.81
CA ASN A 248 14.47 -6.81 17.53
C ASN A 248 13.77 -5.61 16.86
N TYR A 249 12.94 -5.89 15.87
CA TYR A 249 12.11 -4.91 15.17
C TYR A 249 11.17 -4.17 16.13
N MET A 250 10.46 -4.90 16.99
CA MET A 250 9.47 -4.33 17.90
C MET A 250 10.13 -3.47 18.98
N TYR A 251 11.18 -3.99 19.64
CA TYR A 251 11.77 -3.34 20.82
C TYR A 251 12.73 -2.21 20.46
N GLU A 252 13.70 -2.46 19.57
CA GLU A 252 14.79 -1.50 19.34
C GLU A 252 14.42 -0.40 18.36
N VAL A 253 13.60 -0.72 17.37
CA VAL A 253 13.49 0.12 16.18
C VAL A 253 12.15 0.83 16.13
N LEU A 254 11.03 0.09 16.20
CA LEU A 254 9.72 0.71 16.03
C LEU A 254 9.27 1.45 17.29
N ARG A 255 9.30 0.81 18.47
CA ARG A 255 8.88 1.43 19.73
C ARG A 255 9.70 2.67 20.08
N ARG A 256 11.00 2.60 19.83
CA ARG A 256 11.89 3.74 20.05
C ARG A 256 11.52 4.94 19.17
N ARG A 257 11.31 4.73 17.87
CA ARG A 257 10.93 5.80 16.92
C ARG A 257 9.56 6.38 17.20
N LEU A 258 8.60 5.53 17.56
CA LEU A 258 7.27 5.97 17.99
C LEU A 258 7.36 6.87 19.23
N LEU A 259 8.14 6.48 20.22
CA LEU A 259 8.36 7.27 21.43
C LEU A 259 9.07 8.59 21.12
N GLU A 260 10.14 8.56 20.33
CA GLU A 260 10.90 9.75 19.91
C GLU A 260 10.00 10.74 19.16
N PHE A 261 9.16 10.26 18.23
CA PHE A 261 8.18 11.11 17.54
C PHE A 261 7.16 11.71 18.48
N MET A 262 6.59 10.92 19.40
CA MET A 262 5.62 11.43 20.37
C MET A 262 6.25 12.50 21.25
N LEU A 263 7.47 12.29 21.75
CA LEU A 263 8.19 13.28 22.55
C LEU A 263 8.53 14.56 21.76
N ALA A 264 8.79 14.46 20.46
CA ALA A 264 9.07 15.61 19.60
C ALA A 264 7.81 16.36 19.15
N SER A 265 6.62 15.77 19.32
CA SER A 265 5.34 16.33 18.91
C SER A 265 4.67 17.21 19.97
N PHE A 266 5.23 17.24 21.19
CA PHE A 266 4.77 18.03 22.34
C PHE A 266 5.87 19.00 22.80
#